data_AF-A0A967LCE4-F1
#
_entry.id   AF-A0A967LCE4-F1
#
_cell.length_a   1.000
_cell.length_b   1.000
_cell.length_c   1.000
_cell.angle_alpha   90.00
_cell.angle_beta   90.00
_cell.angle_gamma   90.00
#
_symmetry.space_group_name_H-M   'P 1'
#
loop_
_entity.id
_entity.type
_entity.pdbx_description
1 polymer ?
#
loop_
_entity_poly.entity_id
_entity_poly.type
_entity_poly.pdbx_seq_one_letter_code
_entity_poly.pdbx_strand_id
1 'polypeptide(L)'
;KLGEASCNGKGRLFVAMARQLNIPARLVGGYVMSGGSKRTSHQWIEAYVNGHWVPFDTINDHLAEIPANFLTLYYGDEVLFKHTSNINFQYHFNTVKKLVPRYEAQQALGDSIFNLVNFYAIFERVGMSQDLLKVLLMIPIGAFVTVVFRNVIGIETYGTFLPALIAAAARETGLMWGLIGFVLIIVITATIRKGLDWLQMLHSPKMAVILAVVVLVMMTITATGVELGLFQLAQMTLFPIAILAITAERFAIIADEQGIKKSMQLMFTTAIVIAAAYAVMSSLFMQSLFLAFPELLLVVMALNMWLGRWVGMRLMEYYRFRHLLRSREAADV
;
A
#
# COMPACT_ATOMS: atom_id res chain seq x y z
N LYS A 1 29.59 2.11 -35.16
CA LYS A 1 29.28 3.39 -34.47
C LYS A 1 28.17 4.07 -35.27
N LEU A 2 27.11 4.55 -34.64
CA LEU A 2 25.84 4.99 -35.27
C LEU A 2 25.94 6.24 -36.17
N GLY A 3 27.13 6.79 -36.45
CA GLY A 3 27.29 8.01 -37.25
C GLY A 3 26.75 9.30 -36.60
N GLU A 4 26.10 9.20 -35.44
CA GLU A 4 25.47 10.31 -34.73
C GLU A 4 26.15 10.67 -33.42
N ALA A 5 26.12 11.96 -33.07
CA ALA A 5 26.62 12.48 -31.80
C ALA A 5 25.60 12.25 -30.66
N SER A 6 26.12 12.09 -29.44
CA SER A 6 25.32 12.02 -28.20
C SER A 6 24.66 13.35 -27.85
N CYS A 7 23.79 13.38 -26.81
CA CYS A 7 23.15 14.61 -26.31
C CYS A 7 24.17 15.72 -26.02
N ASN A 8 25.28 15.37 -25.37
CA ASN A 8 26.37 16.29 -25.10
C ASN A 8 27.02 16.82 -26.40
N GLY A 9 27.28 15.94 -27.38
CA GLY A 9 27.89 16.35 -28.66
C GLY A 9 27.01 17.29 -29.48
N LYS A 10 25.71 16.95 -29.63
CA LYS A 10 24.74 17.82 -30.32
C LYS A 10 24.56 19.15 -29.57
N GLY A 11 24.52 19.13 -28.24
CA GLY A 11 24.39 20.35 -27.44
C GLY A 11 25.59 21.28 -27.52
N ARG A 12 26.81 20.76 -27.48
CA ARG A 12 28.03 21.56 -27.67
C ARG A 12 28.04 22.26 -29.03
N LEU A 13 27.64 21.55 -30.09
CA LEU A 13 27.54 22.11 -31.42
C LEU A 13 26.50 23.24 -31.49
N PHE A 14 25.31 23.02 -30.91
CA PHE A 14 24.27 24.05 -30.84
C PHE A 14 24.75 25.31 -30.13
N VAL A 15 25.37 25.17 -28.95
CA VAL A 15 25.89 26.30 -28.18
C VAL A 15 26.96 27.06 -28.97
N ALA A 16 27.85 26.34 -29.67
CA ALA A 16 28.87 26.96 -30.50
C ALA A 16 28.25 27.78 -31.66
N MET A 17 27.28 27.22 -32.36
CA MET A 17 26.56 27.91 -33.45
C MET A 17 25.77 29.11 -32.94
N ALA A 18 25.05 28.99 -31.82
CA ALA A 18 24.29 30.08 -31.22
C ALA A 18 25.21 31.24 -30.83
N ARG A 19 26.35 30.95 -30.19
CA ARG A 19 27.35 31.95 -29.82
C ARG A 19 28.00 32.61 -31.04
N GLN A 20 28.22 31.88 -32.14
CA GLN A 20 28.69 32.45 -33.41
C GLN A 20 27.70 33.45 -34.00
N LEU A 21 26.40 33.27 -33.76
CA LEU A 21 25.33 34.19 -34.15
C LEU A 21 25.07 35.30 -33.10
N ASN A 22 25.98 35.50 -32.14
CA ASN A 22 25.83 36.43 -31.02
C ASN A 22 24.62 36.17 -30.11
N ILE A 23 24.12 34.93 -30.07
CA ILE A 23 23.08 34.51 -29.13
C ILE A 23 23.77 33.88 -27.91
N PRO A 24 23.64 34.44 -26.69
CA PRO A 24 24.20 33.82 -25.50
C PRO A 24 23.53 32.46 -25.27
N ALA A 25 24.32 31.39 -25.22
CA ALA A 25 23.81 30.03 -25.00
C ALA A 25 24.68 29.30 -23.98
N ARG A 26 24.06 28.39 -23.21
CA ARG A 26 24.71 27.58 -22.18
C ARG A 26 24.22 26.14 -22.22
N LEU A 27 25.09 25.20 -21.86
CA LEU A 27 24.72 23.82 -21.62
C LEU A 27 24.05 23.69 -20.26
N VAL A 28 23.08 22.79 -20.17
CA VAL A 28 22.39 22.43 -18.93
C VAL A 28 22.40 20.92 -18.81
N GLY A 29 22.88 20.44 -17.68
CA GLY A 29 22.95 19.02 -17.40
C GLY A 29 22.07 18.64 -16.23
N GLY A 30 21.44 17.48 -16.36
CA GLY A 30 20.46 17.05 -15.40
C GLY A 30 20.02 15.62 -15.61
N TYR A 31 18.79 15.37 -15.19
CA TYR A 31 18.19 14.05 -15.21
C TYR A 31 16.73 14.14 -15.67
N VAL A 32 16.37 13.31 -16.65
CA VAL A 32 14.98 13.17 -17.10
C VAL A 32 14.32 12.11 -16.24
N MET A 33 13.41 12.54 -15.37
CA MET A 33 12.65 11.70 -14.46
C MET A 33 11.65 10.86 -15.25
N SER A 34 12.08 9.64 -15.58
CA SER A 34 11.22 8.57 -16.12
C SER A 34 11.19 7.44 -15.12
N GLY A 35 10.02 6.82 -14.91
CA GLY A 35 9.89 5.72 -13.94
C GLY A 35 10.93 4.61 -14.16
N GLY A 36 11.45 4.06 -13.06
CA GLY A 36 12.44 3.00 -13.06
C GLY A 36 13.86 3.45 -12.70
N SER A 37 14.83 2.55 -12.91
CA SER A 37 16.24 2.78 -12.61
C SER A 37 17.04 3.07 -13.88
N LYS A 38 17.76 4.20 -13.92
CA LYS A 38 18.59 4.60 -15.06
C LYS A 38 19.97 5.08 -14.61
N ARG A 39 20.98 4.84 -15.44
CA ARG A 39 22.36 5.31 -15.21
C ARG A 39 22.71 6.59 -15.96
N THR A 40 21.91 6.97 -16.95
CA THR A 40 22.26 8.05 -17.87
C THR A 40 21.71 9.38 -17.36
N SER A 41 22.59 10.38 -17.24
CA SER A 41 22.18 11.78 -17.21
C SER A 41 21.74 12.24 -18.60
N HIS A 42 21.07 13.38 -18.65
CA HIS A 42 20.69 14.03 -19.90
C HIS A 42 21.25 15.45 -19.93
N GLN A 43 21.51 15.95 -21.14
CA GLN A 43 22.05 17.28 -21.35
C GLN A 43 21.26 17.97 -22.45
N TRP A 44 20.78 19.17 -22.13
CA TRP A 44 20.08 20.06 -23.04
C TRP A 44 20.76 21.43 -23.04
N ILE A 45 20.15 22.39 -23.72
CA ILE A 45 20.73 23.72 -23.96
C ILE A 45 19.72 24.77 -23.51
N GLU A 46 20.21 25.91 -23.06
CA GLU A 46 19.41 27.12 -22.92
C GLU A 46 20.04 28.25 -23.75
N ALA A 47 19.23 28.91 -24.56
CA ALA A 47 19.61 30.11 -25.31
C ALA A 47 18.90 31.33 -24.73
N TYR A 48 19.61 32.45 -24.63
CA TYR A 48 19.08 33.69 -24.09
C TYR A 48 18.39 34.49 -25.19
N VAL A 49 17.07 34.60 -25.11
CA VAL A 49 16.22 35.27 -26.09
C VAL A 49 15.30 36.24 -25.37
N ASN A 50 15.32 37.52 -25.76
CA ASN A 50 14.44 38.57 -25.23
C ASN A 50 14.35 38.64 -23.69
N GLY A 51 15.49 38.49 -22.99
CA GLY A 51 15.53 38.59 -21.53
C GLY A 51 15.34 37.26 -20.78
N HIS A 52 15.03 36.17 -21.49
CA HIS A 52 14.71 34.87 -20.91
C HIS A 52 15.64 33.77 -21.41
N TRP A 53 15.92 32.79 -20.54
CA TRP A 53 16.59 31.55 -20.92
C TRP A 53 15.56 30.57 -21.47
N VAL A 54 15.67 30.27 -22.75
CA VAL A 54 14.75 29.40 -23.49
C VAL A 54 15.42 28.04 -23.65
N PRO A 55 14.84 26.94 -23.11
CA PRO A 55 15.43 25.62 -23.18
C PRO A 55 15.21 24.95 -24.55
N PHE A 56 16.19 24.17 -24.99
CA PHE A 56 16.19 23.40 -26.23
C PHE A 56 16.81 22.03 -25.99
N ASP A 57 16.10 20.97 -26.35
CA ASP A 57 16.57 19.59 -26.32
C ASP A 57 16.68 19.04 -27.75
N THR A 58 17.91 18.88 -28.21
CA THR A 58 18.24 18.39 -29.57
C THR A 58 17.98 16.89 -29.79
N ILE A 59 17.62 16.14 -28.75
CA ILE A 59 17.36 14.69 -28.85
C ILE A 59 15.88 14.36 -28.66
N ASN A 60 15.20 15.03 -27.72
CA ASN A 60 13.80 14.77 -27.43
C ASN A 60 12.84 15.75 -28.14
N ASP A 61 13.34 16.52 -29.11
CA ASP A 61 12.59 17.50 -29.92
C ASP A 61 11.79 18.54 -29.10
N HIS A 62 12.32 18.90 -27.93
CA HIS A 62 11.75 19.96 -27.11
C HIS A 62 12.36 21.31 -27.50
N LEU A 63 11.54 22.18 -28.08
CA LEU A 63 11.91 23.53 -28.48
C LEU A 63 11.15 24.53 -27.61
N ALA A 64 11.88 25.39 -26.90
CA ALA A 64 11.37 26.42 -26.00
C ALA A 64 10.66 25.98 -24.72
N GLU A 65 10.17 24.75 -24.64
CA GLU A 65 9.55 24.21 -23.43
C GLU A 65 10.07 22.80 -23.14
N ILE A 66 10.57 22.58 -21.92
CA ILE A 66 10.92 21.25 -21.42
C ILE A 66 9.84 20.80 -20.43
N PRO A 67 9.40 19.53 -20.46
CA PRO A 67 8.37 19.07 -19.54
C PRO A 67 8.86 19.07 -18.09
N ALA A 68 7.92 19.12 -17.14
CA ALA A 68 8.19 19.20 -15.70
C ALA A 68 8.97 18.00 -15.12
N ASN A 69 9.23 16.96 -15.91
CA ASN A 69 10.03 15.81 -15.51
C ASN A 69 11.54 16.00 -15.76
N PHE A 70 11.99 17.16 -16.25
CA PHE A 70 13.40 17.50 -16.38
C PHE A 70 13.90 18.14 -15.08
N LEU A 71 14.88 17.50 -14.43
CA LEU A 71 15.52 18.00 -13.22
C LEU A 71 16.89 18.59 -13.56
N THR A 72 17.05 19.90 -13.43
CA THR A 72 18.33 20.59 -13.60
C THR A 72 19.26 20.31 -12.42
N LEU A 73 20.47 19.83 -12.70
CA LEU A 73 21.47 19.53 -11.67
C LEU A 73 22.68 20.46 -11.74
N TYR A 74 23.10 20.85 -12.95
CA TYR A 74 24.22 21.77 -13.16
C TYR A 74 24.09 22.57 -14.45
N TYR A 75 24.84 23.67 -14.52
CA TYR A 75 24.98 24.51 -15.70
C TYR A 75 26.42 24.46 -16.21
N GLY A 76 26.60 24.55 -17.52
CA GLY A 76 27.91 24.52 -18.17
C GLY A 76 28.31 23.14 -18.68
N ASP A 77 29.51 23.06 -19.24
CA ASP A 77 30.07 21.84 -19.83
C ASP A 77 30.80 21.00 -18.76
N GLU A 78 30.07 20.61 -17.74
CA GLU A 78 30.57 19.81 -16.63
C GLU A 78 30.13 18.35 -16.76
N VAL A 79 30.88 17.45 -16.13
CA VAL A 79 30.46 16.06 -15.93
C VAL A 79 29.76 15.94 -14.58
N LEU A 80 28.64 15.21 -14.52
CA LEU A 80 27.82 15.11 -13.31
C LEU A 80 28.60 14.54 -12.11
N PHE A 81 29.50 13.58 -12.37
CA PHE A 81 30.36 12.99 -11.35
C PHE A 81 31.81 12.96 -11.84
N LYS A 82 32.73 13.42 -11.00
CA LYS A 82 34.19 13.23 -11.15
C LYS A 82 34.62 12.21 -10.10
N HIS A 83 35.30 11.14 -10.51
CA HIS A 83 35.78 10.09 -9.60
C HIS A 83 37.21 9.71 -9.94
N THR A 84 37.95 9.21 -8.96
CA THR A 84 39.31 8.69 -9.14
C THR A 84 39.25 7.36 -9.88
N SER A 85 40.07 7.17 -10.91
CA SER A 85 40.07 5.99 -11.78
C SER A 85 40.26 4.65 -11.05
N ASN A 86 40.78 4.66 -9.82
CA ASN A 86 41.05 3.46 -9.03
C ASN A 86 39.88 3.05 -8.09
N ILE A 87 38.72 3.70 -8.21
CA ILE A 87 37.52 3.40 -7.41
C ILE A 87 36.43 2.94 -8.37
N ASN A 88 35.85 1.77 -8.11
CA ASN A 88 34.69 1.27 -8.85
C ASN A 88 33.45 2.10 -8.47
N PHE A 89 33.25 3.21 -9.16
CA PHE A 89 32.13 4.13 -8.92
C PHE A 89 30.95 3.78 -9.83
N GLN A 90 29.88 3.25 -9.22
CA GLN A 90 28.62 2.95 -9.92
C GLN A 90 27.49 3.78 -9.32
N TYR A 91 26.79 4.52 -10.15
CA TYR A 91 25.64 5.33 -9.74
C TYR A 91 24.39 4.94 -10.55
N HIS A 92 23.23 5.10 -9.92
CA HIS A 92 21.93 4.87 -10.52
C HIS A 92 20.93 5.88 -9.97
N PHE A 93 20.08 6.41 -10.83
CA PHE A 93 18.91 7.19 -10.44
C PHE A 93 17.71 6.26 -10.36
N ASN A 94 17.03 6.23 -9.21
CA ASN A 94 15.77 5.51 -9.04
C ASN A 94 14.62 6.52 -8.92
N THR A 95 13.73 6.51 -9.90
CA THR A 95 12.59 7.43 -9.95
C THR A 95 11.29 6.70 -9.67
N VAL A 96 10.60 7.11 -8.61
CA VAL A 96 9.31 6.57 -8.20
C VAL A 96 8.27 7.69 -8.19
N LYS A 97 7.19 7.52 -8.96
CA LYS A 97 6.06 8.46 -8.95
C LYS A 97 5.26 8.25 -7.67
N LYS A 98 5.18 9.26 -6.81
CA LYS A 98 4.38 9.22 -5.58
C LYS A 98 3.40 10.39 -5.56
N LEU A 99 2.16 10.11 -5.17
CA LEU A 99 1.18 11.14 -4.83
C LEU A 99 1.52 11.64 -3.43
N VAL A 100 2.03 12.87 -3.35
CA VAL A 100 2.31 13.55 -2.09
C VAL A 100 1.35 14.73 -1.93
N PRO A 101 0.91 15.04 -0.70
CA PRO A 101 0.24 16.31 -0.43
C PRO A 101 1.10 17.49 -0.90
N ARG A 102 0.46 18.57 -1.37
CA ARG A 102 1.19 19.79 -1.78
C ARG A 102 1.96 20.35 -0.59
N TYR A 103 3.23 20.70 -0.79
CA TYR A 103 4.12 21.22 0.27
C TYR A 103 3.52 22.38 1.08
N GLU A 104 2.85 23.33 0.40
CA GLU A 104 2.16 24.45 1.05
C GLU A 104 1.03 24.00 1.98
N ALA A 105 0.24 23.00 1.56
CA ALA A 105 -0.81 22.43 2.41
C ALA A 105 -0.18 21.74 3.62
N GLN A 106 0.97 21.09 3.44
CA GLN A 106 1.69 20.41 4.50
C GLN A 106 2.29 21.38 5.52
N GLN A 107 2.76 22.55 5.07
CA GLN A 107 3.27 23.61 5.95
C GLN A 107 2.13 24.25 6.76
N ALA A 108 1.00 24.54 6.11
CA ALA A 108 -0.20 25.05 6.80
C ALA A 108 -0.80 24.03 7.81
N LEU A 109 -0.67 22.74 7.53
CA LEU A 109 -1.09 21.65 8.42
C LEU A 109 -0.11 21.42 9.59
N GLY A 110 1.16 21.81 9.45
CA GLY A 110 2.17 21.74 10.51
C GLY A 110 1.94 22.78 11.62
N ASP A 111 1.39 23.95 11.26
CA ASP A 111 1.05 25.04 12.21
C ASP A 111 -0.36 24.89 12.82
N SER A 112 -1.10 23.83 12.45
CA SER A 112 -2.44 23.57 12.99
C SER A 112 -2.36 23.09 14.44
N ILE A 113 -3.22 23.66 15.29
CA ILE A 113 -3.38 23.33 16.72
C ILE A 113 -3.66 21.83 16.95
N PHE A 114 -4.22 21.15 15.95
CA PHE A 114 -4.56 19.73 16.00
C PHE A 114 -3.41 18.77 15.65
N ASN A 115 -2.25 19.27 15.20
CA ASN A 115 -1.05 18.49 14.87
C ASN A 115 0.03 18.77 15.92
N LEU A 116 -0.23 18.34 17.16
CA LEU A 116 0.59 18.64 18.34
C LEU A 116 1.97 18.01 18.27
N VAL A 117 2.07 16.87 17.58
CA VAL A 117 3.33 16.17 17.34
C VAL A 117 3.38 15.89 15.86
N ASN A 118 4.22 16.60 15.12
CA ASN A 118 4.41 16.42 13.68
C ASN A 118 5.11 15.06 13.39
N PHE A 119 4.40 13.96 13.67
CA PHE A 119 4.87 12.58 13.58
C PHE A 119 5.38 12.28 12.18
N TYR A 120 4.75 12.86 11.16
CA TYR A 120 5.23 12.79 9.78
C TYR A 120 6.69 13.23 9.66
N ALA A 121 7.05 14.41 10.19
CA ALA A 121 8.41 14.94 10.11
C ALA A 121 9.41 14.10 10.92
N ILE A 122 8.96 13.48 12.02
CA ILE A 122 9.79 12.58 12.83
C ILE A 122 10.07 11.27 12.07
N PHE A 123 9.04 10.66 11.47
CA PHE A 123 9.20 9.41 10.72
C PHE A 123 10.02 9.58 9.44
N GLU A 124 9.92 10.73 8.77
CA GLU A 124 10.76 11.07 7.63
C GLU A 124 12.24 11.18 8.04
N ARG A 125 12.54 11.80 9.20
CA ARG A 125 13.91 11.87 9.75
C ARG A 125 14.51 10.49 10.09
N VAL A 126 13.66 9.54 10.50
CA VAL A 126 14.07 8.16 10.82
C VAL A 126 14.23 7.30 9.56
N GLY A 127 13.84 7.81 8.38
CA GLY A 127 13.94 7.09 7.11
C GLY A 127 12.91 5.97 6.96
N MET A 128 11.83 6.00 7.75
CA MET A 128 10.73 5.03 7.62
C MET A 128 9.97 5.24 6.31
N SER A 129 9.64 4.14 5.62
CA SER A 129 8.81 4.21 4.42
C SER A 129 7.43 4.78 4.76
N GLN A 130 6.99 5.79 4.02
CA GLN A 130 5.65 6.38 4.15
C GLN A 130 4.54 5.33 4.00
N ASP A 131 4.78 4.28 3.21
CA ASP A 131 3.77 3.23 2.99
C ASP A 131 3.56 2.38 4.25
N LEU A 132 4.64 2.11 5.00
CA LEU A 132 4.56 1.41 6.28
C LEU A 132 3.84 2.25 7.33
N LEU A 133 4.09 3.56 7.35
CA LEU A 133 3.38 4.48 8.25
C LEU A 133 1.88 4.53 7.92
N LYS A 134 1.52 4.60 6.63
CA LYS A 134 0.11 4.52 6.20
C LYS A 134 -0.53 3.21 6.63
N VAL A 135 0.14 2.06 6.45
CA VAL A 135 -0.39 0.75 6.92
C VAL A 135 -0.64 0.79 8.43
N LEU A 136 0.36 1.21 9.21
CA LEU A 136 0.29 1.23 10.67
C LEU A 136 -0.89 2.08 11.18
N LEU A 137 -1.06 3.29 10.63
CA LEU A 137 -2.14 4.20 11.01
C LEU A 137 -3.53 3.71 10.57
N MET A 138 -3.61 2.90 9.51
CA MET A 138 -4.88 2.36 9.01
C MET A 138 -5.36 1.12 9.78
N ILE A 139 -4.49 0.37 10.46
CA ILE A 139 -4.88 -0.85 11.20
C ILE A 139 -5.97 -0.57 12.26
N PRO A 140 -5.87 0.46 13.12
CA PRO A 140 -6.92 0.79 14.09
C PRO A 140 -8.26 1.15 13.44
N ILE A 141 -8.25 1.74 12.24
CA ILE A 141 -9.46 2.05 11.48
C ILE A 141 -10.07 0.76 10.93
N GLY A 142 -9.26 -0.14 10.40
CA GLY A 142 -9.71 -1.47 10.01
C GLY A 142 -10.39 -2.19 11.18
N ALA A 143 -9.80 -2.14 12.37
CA ALA A 143 -10.40 -2.70 13.59
C ALA A 143 -11.70 -1.98 14.00
N PHE A 144 -11.78 -0.66 13.86
CA PHE A 144 -13.04 0.07 14.06
C PHE A 144 -14.14 -0.41 13.11
N VAL A 145 -13.82 -0.62 11.84
CA VAL A 145 -14.78 -1.17 10.86
C VAL A 145 -15.25 -2.55 11.30
N THR A 146 -14.37 -3.44 11.76
CA THR A 146 -14.81 -4.77 12.24
C THR A 146 -15.73 -4.67 13.45
N VAL A 147 -15.45 -3.75 14.38
CA VAL A 147 -16.31 -3.49 15.55
C VAL A 147 -17.69 -2.97 15.12
N VAL A 148 -17.77 -2.07 14.13
CA VAL A 148 -19.04 -1.58 13.60
C VAL A 148 -19.87 -2.73 13.00
N PHE A 149 -19.26 -3.58 12.18
CA PHE A 149 -19.95 -4.74 11.60
C PHE A 149 -20.44 -5.73 12.68
N ARG A 150 -19.65 -5.91 13.74
CA ARG A 150 -20.01 -6.81 14.84
C ARG A 150 -21.09 -6.25 15.76
N ASN A 151 -20.96 -4.99 16.18
CA ASN A 151 -21.81 -4.41 17.22
C ASN A 151 -23.07 -3.74 16.66
N VAL A 152 -22.96 -3.05 15.52
CA VAL A 152 -24.08 -2.30 14.93
C VAL A 152 -24.85 -3.18 13.95
N ILE A 153 -24.12 -3.85 13.03
CA ILE A 153 -24.78 -4.68 12.01
C ILE A 153 -25.18 -6.04 12.60
N GLY A 154 -24.29 -6.66 13.38
CA GLY A 154 -24.52 -7.97 13.98
C GLY A 154 -24.03 -9.14 13.13
N ILE A 155 -23.00 -8.92 12.32
CA ILE A 155 -22.38 -9.97 11.51
C ILE A 155 -21.34 -10.71 12.36
N GLU A 156 -21.46 -12.04 12.42
CA GLU A 156 -20.50 -12.92 13.07
C GLU A 156 -19.30 -13.19 12.14
N THR A 157 -18.08 -13.01 12.63
CA THR A 157 -16.83 -13.26 11.89
C THR A 157 -15.90 -14.17 12.67
N TYR A 158 -14.85 -14.67 12.01
CA TYR A 158 -13.74 -15.31 12.71
C TYR A 158 -13.02 -14.30 13.60
N GLY A 159 -13.27 -14.37 14.90
CA GLY A 159 -12.70 -13.46 15.90
C GLY A 159 -13.15 -12.00 15.72
N THR A 160 -12.64 -11.14 16.60
CA THR A 160 -12.94 -9.70 16.65
C THR A 160 -12.01 -8.87 15.75
N PHE A 161 -10.73 -9.26 15.69
CA PHE A 161 -9.68 -8.50 15.03
C PHE A 161 -9.14 -9.13 13.75
N LEU A 162 -9.36 -10.44 13.53
CA LEU A 162 -8.79 -11.12 12.37
C LEU A 162 -9.24 -10.51 11.03
N PRO A 163 -10.49 -10.10 10.80
CA PRO A 163 -10.87 -9.52 9.52
C PRO A 163 -10.09 -8.22 9.20
N ALA A 164 -9.82 -7.39 10.21
CA ALA A 164 -9.01 -6.18 10.06
C ALA A 164 -7.55 -6.50 9.73
N LEU A 165 -6.99 -7.52 10.40
CA LEU A 165 -5.61 -7.96 10.16
C LEU A 165 -5.44 -8.58 8.77
N ILE A 166 -6.42 -9.36 8.32
CA ILE A 166 -6.42 -9.94 6.96
C ILE A 166 -6.61 -8.82 5.92
N ALA A 167 -7.47 -7.83 6.18
CA ALA A 167 -7.62 -6.67 5.31
C ALA A 167 -6.32 -5.84 5.19
N ALA A 168 -5.59 -5.68 6.31
CA ALA A 168 -4.28 -5.04 6.31
C ALA A 168 -3.28 -5.81 5.43
N ALA A 169 -3.25 -7.14 5.51
CA ALA A 169 -2.42 -7.97 4.65
C ALA A 169 -2.83 -7.91 3.18
N ALA A 170 -4.14 -7.91 2.90
CA ALA A 170 -4.68 -7.78 1.55
C ALA A 170 -4.36 -6.41 0.93
N ARG A 171 -4.03 -5.38 1.72
CA ARG A 171 -3.61 -4.05 1.23
C ARG A 171 -2.34 -4.11 0.38
N GLU A 172 -1.41 -5.00 0.72
CA GLU A 172 -0.13 -5.13 0.00
C GLU A 172 -0.29 -5.87 -1.35
N THR A 173 -1.17 -6.88 -1.41
CA THR A 173 -1.34 -7.72 -2.61
C THR A 173 -2.56 -7.37 -3.47
N GLY A 174 -3.49 -6.59 -2.91
CA GLY A 174 -4.80 -6.28 -3.50
C GLY A 174 -5.93 -7.16 -2.96
N LEU A 175 -7.16 -6.64 -2.98
CA LEU A 175 -8.34 -7.31 -2.41
C LEU A 175 -8.61 -8.69 -3.05
N MET A 176 -8.57 -8.76 -4.38
CA MET A 176 -8.90 -9.98 -5.11
C MET A 176 -7.94 -11.11 -4.74
N TRP A 177 -6.63 -10.85 -4.89
CA TRP A 177 -5.60 -11.81 -4.55
C TRP A 177 -5.60 -12.11 -3.04
N GLY A 178 -5.78 -11.11 -2.19
CA GLY A 178 -5.87 -11.31 -0.75
C GLY A 178 -7.01 -12.24 -0.33
N LEU A 179 -8.20 -12.09 -0.91
CA LEU A 179 -9.34 -12.98 -0.64
C LEU A 179 -9.13 -14.39 -1.19
N ILE A 180 -8.58 -14.53 -2.41
CA ILE A 180 -8.25 -15.83 -2.99
C ILE A 180 -7.24 -16.56 -2.09
N GLY A 181 -6.16 -15.88 -1.69
CA GLY A 181 -5.13 -16.43 -0.82
C GLY A 181 -5.68 -16.84 0.54
N PHE A 182 -6.52 -15.98 1.14
CA PHE A 182 -7.21 -16.26 2.39
C PHE A 182 -8.04 -17.55 2.32
N VAL A 183 -8.90 -17.70 1.31
CA VAL A 183 -9.75 -18.89 1.14
C VAL A 183 -8.88 -20.12 0.85
N LEU A 184 -7.93 -20.02 -0.08
CA LEU A 184 -7.09 -21.13 -0.50
C LEU A 184 -6.27 -21.68 0.67
N ILE A 185 -5.62 -20.81 1.44
CA ILE A 185 -4.80 -21.23 2.59
C ILE A 185 -5.68 -21.85 3.67
N ILE A 186 -6.84 -21.26 3.99
CA ILE A 186 -7.76 -21.86 4.97
C ILE A 186 -8.20 -23.25 4.56
N VAL A 187 -8.60 -23.44 3.30
CA VAL A 187 -9.08 -24.75 2.81
C VAL A 187 -7.97 -25.79 2.87
N ILE A 188 -6.76 -25.46 2.42
CA ILE A 188 -5.61 -26.38 2.45
C ILE A 188 -5.26 -26.73 3.89
N THR A 189 -5.11 -25.74 4.77
CA THR A 189 -4.74 -25.95 6.16
C THR A 189 -5.83 -26.71 6.94
N ALA A 190 -7.11 -26.43 6.70
CA ALA A 190 -8.21 -27.18 7.31
C ALA A 190 -8.23 -28.66 6.87
N THR A 191 -7.93 -28.92 5.59
CA THR A 191 -7.82 -30.30 5.06
C THR A 191 -6.68 -31.05 5.73
N ILE A 192 -5.51 -30.42 5.88
CA ILE A 192 -4.34 -31.03 6.53
C ILE A 192 -4.61 -31.24 8.03
N ARG A 193 -5.27 -30.30 8.70
CA ARG A 193 -5.68 -30.45 10.10
C ARG A 193 -6.57 -31.67 10.30
N LYS A 194 -7.55 -31.89 9.43
CA LYS A 194 -8.41 -33.09 9.50
C LYS A 194 -7.57 -34.39 9.43
N GLY A 195 -6.49 -34.39 8.64
CA GLY A 195 -5.53 -35.50 8.61
C GLY A 195 -4.71 -35.64 9.91
N LEU A 196 -4.30 -34.52 10.51
CA LEU A 196 -3.60 -34.50 11.81
C LEU A 196 -4.50 -34.90 12.99
N ASP A 197 -5.80 -34.61 12.91
CA ASP A 197 -6.78 -35.00 13.91
C ASP A 197 -6.93 -36.53 13.99
N TRP A 198 -6.75 -37.23 12.87
CA TRP A 198 -6.70 -38.71 12.85
C TRP A 198 -5.52 -39.27 13.67
N LEU A 199 -4.42 -38.54 13.76
CA LEU A 199 -3.22 -38.92 14.53
C LEU A 199 -3.36 -38.66 16.04
N GLN A 200 -4.51 -38.18 16.54
CA GLN A 200 -4.79 -37.94 17.96
C GLN A 200 -3.71 -37.11 18.69
N MET A 201 -3.13 -36.12 18.00
CA MET A 201 -2.08 -35.28 18.56
C MET A 201 -2.61 -34.32 19.64
N LEU A 202 -1.79 -34.07 20.67
CA LEU A 202 -1.97 -33.01 21.66
C LEU A 202 -2.08 -31.64 20.97
N HIS A 203 -2.84 -30.71 21.56
CA HIS A 203 -3.15 -29.41 20.98
C HIS A 203 -1.90 -28.57 20.66
N SER A 204 -0.94 -28.46 21.59
CA SER A 204 0.27 -27.64 21.40
C SER A 204 1.16 -28.13 20.24
N PRO A 205 1.55 -29.42 20.16
CA PRO A 205 2.25 -29.96 18.98
C PRO A 205 1.49 -29.81 17.67
N LYS A 206 0.16 -29.98 17.69
CA LYS A 206 -0.69 -29.81 16.50
C LYS A 206 -0.61 -28.39 15.94
N MET A 207 -0.63 -27.37 16.79
CA MET A 207 -0.51 -25.97 16.38
C MET A 207 0.86 -25.66 15.75
N ALA A 208 1.93 -26.24 16.27
CA ALA A 208 3.27 -26.10 15.68
C ALA A 208 3.34 -26.72 14.27
N VAL A 209 2.75 -27.91 14.08
CA VAL A 209 2.70 -28.57 12.76
C VAL A 209 1.85 -27.77 11.78
N ILE A 210 0.70 -27.24 12.21
CA ILE A 210 -0.14 -26.38 11.38
C ILE A 210 0.63 -25.15 10.90
N LEU A 211 1.37 -24.49 11.79
CA LEU A 211 2.21 -23.34 11.43
C LEU A 211 3.24 -23.71 10.36
N ALA A 212 3.97 -24.81 10.55
CA ALA A 212 4.97 -25.30 9.59
C ALA A 212 4.34 -25.62 8.22
N VAL A 213 3.14 -26.23 8.24
CA VAL A 213 2.36 -26.51 7.03
C VAL A 213 1.98 -25.23 6.30
N VAL A 214 1.49 -24.20 7.01
CA VAL A 214 1.15 -22.90 6.38
C VAL A 214 2.39 -22.31 5.70
N VAL A 215 3.55 -22.32 6.37
CA VAL A 215 4.81 -21.84 5.78
C VAL A 215 5.15 -22.61 4.51
N LEU A 216 5.09 -23.95 4.54
CA LEU A 216 5.42 -24.79 3.40
C LEU A 216 4.47 -24.55 2.21
N VAL A 217 3.17 -24.43 2.49
CA VAL A 217 2.15 -24.09 1.48
C VAL A 217 2.45 -22.73 0.86
N MET A 218 2.77 -21.71 1.66
CA MET A 218 3.11 -20.38 1.13
C MET A 218 4.38 -20.38 0.30
N MET A 219 5.41 -21.15 0.70
CA MET A 219 6.62 -21.33 -0.11
C MET A 219 6.31 -22.00 -1.46
N THR A 220 5.44 -23.01 -1.46
CA THR A 220 5.07 -23.74 -2.69
C THR A 220 4.25 -22.86 -3.64
N ILE A 221 3.29 -22.10 -3.10
CA ILE A 221 2.51 -21.11 -3.85
C ILE A 221 3.41 -20.03 -4.45
N THR A 222 4.42 -19.59 -3.70
CA THR A 222 5.35 -18.56 -4.17
C THR A 222 6.26 -19.08 -5.27
N ALA A 223 6.84 -20.27 -5.09
CA ALA A 223 7.69 -20.90 -6.10
C ALA A 223 6.94 -21.10 -7.42
N THR A 224 5.75 -21.71 -7.35
CA THR A 224 4.88 -21.91 -8.52
C THR A 224 4.40 -20.58 -9.12
N GLY A 225 4.10 -19.58 -8.30
CA GLY A 225 3.71 -18.25 -8.75
C GLY A 225 4.81 -17.54 -9.54
N VAL A 226 6.07 -17.67 -9.12
CA VAL A 226 7.23 -17.11 -9.84
C VAL A 226 7.44 -17.83 -11.18
N GLU A 227 7.36 -19.16 -11.20
CA GLU A 227 7.53 -19.95 -12.43
C GLU A 227 6.43 -19.65 -13.48
N LEU A 228 5.20 -19.42 -13.03
CA LEU A 228 4.06 -19.06 -13.90
C LEU A 228 4.03 -17.57 -14.29
N GLY A 229 4.98 -16.76 -13.83
CA GLY A 229 5.01 -15.31 -14.06
C GLY A 229 3.91 -14.53 -13.33
N LEU A 230 3.23 -15.15 -12.37
CA LEU A 230 2.17 -14.56 -11.56
C LEU A 230 2.77 -13.91 -10.29
N PHE A 231 3.48 -12.78 -10.49
CA PHE A 231 4.16 -12.07 -9.38
C PHE A 231 3.23 -11.65 -8.23
N GLN A 232 1.94 -11.42 -8.49
CA GLN A 232 0.96 -11.08 -7.46
C GLN A 232 0.65 -12.25 -6.52
N LEU A 233 0.70 -13.49 -7.04
CA LEU A 233 0.58 -14.71 -6.26
C LEU A 233 1.83 -14.94 -5.39
N ALA A 234 3.01 -14.62 -5.92
CA ALA A 234 4.26 -14.70 -5.17
C ALA A 234 4.32 -13.73 -3.98
N GLN A 235 3.67 -12.57 -4.08
CA GLN A 235 3.57 -11.58 -3.00
C GLN A 235 2.63 -12.02 -1.87
N MET A 236 1.87 -13.13 -2.00
CA MET A 236 1.05 -13.65 -0.91
C MET A 236 1.85 -13.98 0.34
N THR A 237 3.14 -14.30 0.25
CA THR A 237 4.03 -14.55 1.42
C THR A 237 4.12 -13.39 2.40
N LEU A 238 3.75 -12.18 1.98
CA LEU A 238 3.65 -11.02 2.87
C LEU A 238 2.45 -11.11 3.84
N PHE A 239 1.53 -12.06 3.64
CA PHE A 239 0.49 -12.33 4.61
C PHE A 239 1.10 -12.85 5.91
N PRO A 240 0.69 -12.30 7.07
CA PRO A 240 1.19 -12.79 8.34
C PRO A 240 0.75 -14.26 8.55
N ILE A 241 1.73 -15.16 8.50
CA ILE A 241 1.56 -16.61 8.65
C ILE A 241 0.76 -16.93 9.92
N ALA A 242 1.04 -16.24 11.03
CA ALA A 242 0.34 -16.42 12.29
C ALA A 242 -1.17 -16.12 12.19
N ILE A 243 -1.56 -15.10 11.43
CA ILE A 243 -2.97 -14.71 11.28
C ILE A 243 -3.72 -15.76 10.47
N LEU A 244 -3.10 -16.28 9.40
CA LEU A 244 -3.66 -17.36 8.60
C LEU A 244 -3.78 -18.67 9.41
N ALA A 245 -2.75 -19.03 10.17
CA ALA A 245 -2.75 -20.22 11.03
C ALA A 245 -3.87 -20.17 12.08
N ILE A 246 -4.02 -19.05 12.80
CA ILE A 246 -5.09 -18.86 13.79
C ILE A 246 -6.48 -18.88 13.11
N THR A 247 -6.60 -18.32 11.90
CA THR A 247 -7.89 -18.36 11.20
C THR A 247 -8.26 -19.77 10.74
N ALA A 248 -7.29 -20.52 10.21
CA ALA A 248 -7.49 -21.91 9.80
C ALA A 248 -7.87 -22.79 11.00
N GLU A 249 -7.25 -22.57 12.15
CA GLU A 249 -7.62 -23.24 13.41
C GLU A 249 -9.07 -22.94 13.80
N ARG A 250 -9.46 -21.65 13.82
CA ARG A 250 -10.85 -21.25 14.12
C ARG A 250 -11.85 -21.83 13.13
N PHE A 251 -11.53 -21.83 11.85
CA PHE A 251 -12.36 -22.43 10.80
C PHE A 251 -12.62 -23.90 11.10
N ALA A 252 -11.57 -24.65 11.45
CA ALA A 252 -11.65 -26.08 11.65
C ALA A 252 -12.39 -26.45 12.94
N ILE A 253 -12.12 -25.76 14.06
CA ILE A 253 -12.88 -25.95 15.31
C ILE A 253 -14.37 -25.73 15.08
N ILE A 254 -14.74 -24.65 14.38
CA ILE A 254 -16.15 -24.35 14.09
C ILE A 254 -16.75 -25.35 13.10
N ALA A 255 -15.95 -25.85 12.14
CA ALA A 255 -16.40 -26.89 11.22
C ALA A 255 -16.67 -28.22 11.95
N ASP A 256 -15.89 -28.55 12.97
CA ASP A 256 -16.06 -29.75 13.80
C ASP A 256 -17.23 -29.60 14.79
N GLU A 257 -17.35 -28.44 15.47
CA GLU A 257 -18.34 -28.20 16.52
C GLU A 257 -19.74 -27.83 15.98
N GLN A 258 -19.80 -27.00 14.93
CA GLN A 258 -21.04 -26.40 14.41
C GLN A 258 -21.35 -26.81 12.97
N GLY A 259 -20.50 -27.66 12.38
CA GLY A 259 -20.62 -28.16 11.02
C GLY A 259 -20.03 -27.26 9.93
N ILE A 260 -19.65 -27.87 8.81
CA ILE A 260 -19.03 -27.21 7.66
C ILE A 260 -19.90 -26.06 7.12
N LYS A 261 -21.24 -26.22 7.12
CA LYS A 261 -22.17 -25.19 6.63
C LYS A 261 -22.04 -23.88 7.41
N LYS A 262 -21.99 -23.95 8.75
CA LYS A 262 -21.84 -22.78 9.61
C LYS A 262 -20.46 -22.15 9.44
N SER A 263 -19.41 -22.97 9.32
CA SER A 263 -18.05 -22.48 9.06
C SER A 263 -17.96 -21.74 7.72
N MET A 264 -18.48 -22.32 6.62
CA MET A 264 -18.50 -21.63 5.31
C MET A 264 -19.29 -20.32 5.34
N GLN A 265 -20.41 -20.26 6.07
CA GLN A 265 -21.15 -19.01 6.27
C GLN A 265 -20.32 -17.96 7.02
N LEU A 266 -19.57 -18.37 8.04
CA LEU A 266 -18.66 -17.48 8.78
C LEU A 266 -17.48 -17.01 7.91
N MET A 267 -16.96 -17.87 7.04
CA MET A 267 -15.92 -17.52 6.08
C MET A 267 -16.41 -16.46 5.08
N PHE A 268 -17.63 -16.62 4.55
CA PHE A 268 -18.23 -15.66 3.64
C PHE A 268 -18.47 -14.29 4.30
N THR A 269 -19.06 -14.29 5.50
CA THR A 269 -19.28 -13.05 6.27
C THR A 269 -17.96 -12.38 6.67
N THR A 270 -16.94 -13.17 7.05
CA THR A 270 -15.59 -12.66 7.31
C THR A 270 -14.98 -12.02 6.05
N ALA A 271 -15.14 -12.63 4.88
CA ALA A 271 -14.68 -12.06 3.61
C ALA A 271 -15.36 -10.73 3.28
N ILE A 272 -16.66 -10.58 3.56
CA ILE A 272 -17.38 -9.29 3.41
C ILE A 272 -16.76 -8.22 4.31
N VAL A 273 -16.51 -8.56 5.59
CA VAL A 273 -15.91 -7.61 6.54
C VAL A 273 -14.48 -7.25 6.13
N ILE A 274 -13.69 -8.21 5.64
CA ILE A 274 -12.35 -7.97 5.08
C ILE A 274 -12.45 -6.98 3.92
N ALA A 275 -13.38 -7.18 2.98
CA ALA A 275 -13.56 -6.30 1.83
C ALA A 275 -13.95 -4.87 2.25
N ALA A 276 -14.85 -4.73 3.22
CA ALA A 276 -15.25 -3.42 3.76
C ALA A 276 -14.08 -2.72 4.47
N ALA A 277 -13.37 -3.42 5.35
CA ALA A 277 -12.19 -2.89 6.03
C ALA A 277 -11.10 -2.49 5.01
N TYR A 278 -10.84 -3.33 4.01
CA TYR A 278 -9.92 -3.04 2.93
C TYR A 278 -10.32 -1.77 2.16
N ALA A 279 -11.61 -1.61 1.81
CA ALA A 279 -12.09 -0.44 1.08
C ALA A 279 -11.83 0.87 1.85
N VAL A 280 -12.04 0.86 3.17
CA VAL A 280 -11.75 2.01 4.02
C VAL A 280 -10.24 2.26 4.13
N MET A 281 -9.44 1.21 4.37
CA MET A 281 -7.99 1.31 4.54
C MET A 281 -7.24 1.67 3.24
N SER A 282 -7.80 1.29 2.07
CA SER A 282 -7.22 1.58 0.75
C SER A 282 -7.60 2.96 0.21
N SER A 283 -8.61 3.63 0.81
CA SER A 283 -9.03 4.97 0.41
C SER A 283 -7.92 6.00 0.60
N LEU A 284 -7.57 6.69 -0.50
CA LEU A 284 -6.60 7.79 -0.51
C LEU A 284 -6.95 8.90 0.49
N PHE A 285 -8.26 9.21 0.62
CA PHE A 285 -8.75 10.23 1.54
C PHE A 285 -8.49 9.85 3.01
N MET A 286 -8.79 8.60 3.40
CA MET A 286 -8.55 8.15 4.77
C MET A 286 -7.05 8.09 5.07
N GLN A 287 -6.25 7.64 4.11
CA GLN A 287 -4.79 7.61 4.26
C GLN A 287 -4.21 9.01 4.40
N SER A 288 -4.62 9.98 3.57
CA SER A 288 -4.11 11.35 3.66
C SER A 288 -4.57 12.04 4.94
N LEU A 289 -5.82 11.82 5.36
CA LEU A 289 -6.38 12.42 6.57
C LEU A 289 -5.64 11.99 7.83
N PHE A 290 -5.43 10.68 8.02
CA PHE A 290 -4.73 10.16 9.21
C PHE A 290 -3.23 10.35 9.15
N LEU A 291 -2.64 10.45 7.95
CA LEU A 291 -1.24 10.83 7.80
C LEU A 291 -1.02 12.30 8.18
N ALA A 292 -1.98 13.17 7.85
CA ALA A 292 -1.95 14.58 8.21
C ALA A 292 -2.26 14.83 9.69
N PHE A 293 -3.19 14.06 10.27
CA PHE A 293 -3.63 14.18 11.66
C PHE A 293 -3.70 12.81 12.37
N PRO A 294 -2.57 12.27 12.83
CA PRO A 294 -2.52 11.00 13.58
C PRO A 294 -3.37 11.03 14.86
N GLU A 295 -3.60 12.20 15.44
CA GLU A 295 -4.42 12.43 16.64
C GLU A 295 -5.88 11.98 16.44
N LEU A 296 -6.37 11.88 15.20
CA LEU A 296 -7.68 11.30 14.91
C LEU A 296 -7.82 9.85 15.40
N LEU A 297 -6.71 9.15 15.64
CA LEU A 297 -6.74 7.85 16.32
C LEU A 297 -7.35 7.92 17.72
N LEU A 298 -7.20 9.04 18.44
CA LEU A 298 -7.87 9.27 19.72
C LEU A 298 -9.40 9.30 19.55
N VAL A 299 -9.87 9.92 18.47
CA VAL A 299 -11.31 9.94 18.12
C VAL A 299 -11.78 8.54 17.77
N VAL A 300 -11.01 7.77 16.99
CA VAL A 300 -11.32 6.37 16.68
C VAL A 300 -11.38 5.52 17.95
N MET A 301 -10.49 5.74 18.92
CA MET A 301 -10.56 5.07 20.22
C MET A 301 -11.82 5.47 21.00
N ALA A 302 -12.15 6.76 21.07
CA ALA A 302 -13.36 7.23 21.74
C ALA A 302 -14.62 6.63 21.11
N LEU A 303 -14.69 6.56 19.77
CA LEU A 303 -15.78 5.92 19.05
C LEU A 303 -15.85 4.42 19.33
N ASN A 304 -14.72 3.70 19.36
CA ASN A 304 -14.68 2.28 19.76
C ASN A 304 -15.19 2.07 21.19
N MET A 305 -14.78 2.92 22.14
CA MET A 305 -15.25 2.86 23.52
C MET A 305 -16.75 3.11 23.62
N TRP A 306 -17.27 4.08 22.85
CA TRP A 306 -18.70 4.36 22.76
C TRP A 306 -19.48 3.17 22.18
N LEU A 307 -19.02 2.60 21.06
CA LEU A 307 -19.60 1.38 20.47
C LEU A 307 -19.51 0.17 21.41
N GLY A 308 -18.50 0.11 22.29
CA GLY A 308 -18.36 -0.94 23.30
C GLY A 308 -19.44 -0.89 24.39
N ARG A 309 -20.07 0.27 24.60
CA ARG A 309 -21.21 0.45 25.53
C ARG A 309 -22.57 0.38 24.84
N TRP A 310 -22.61 0.03 23.56
CA TRP A 310 -23.86 -0.01 22.80
C TRP A 310 -24.75 -1.16 23.28
N VAL A 311 -25.95 -0.83 23.79
CA VAL A 311 -26.98 -1.79 24.26
C VAL A 311 -28.21 -1.85 23.31
N GLY A 312 -28.18 -1.15 22.17
CA GLY A 312 -29.25 -1.22 21.16
C GLY A 312 -29.30 -2.54 20.37
N MET A 313 -30.47 -2.84 19.79
CA MET A 313 -30.64 -4.00 18.90
C MET A 313 -29.77 -3.87 17.63
N ARG A 314 -29.19 -4.98 17.18
CA ARG A 314 -28.39 -5.02 15.94
C ARG A 314 -29.28 -4.86 14.71
N LEU A 315 -28.78 -4.29 13.62
CA LEU A 315 -29.54 -4.13 12.36
C LEU A 315 -30.09 -5.46 11.84
N MET A 316 -29.28 -6.53 11.90
CA MET A 316 -29.73 -7.87 11.49
C MET A 316 -30.81 -8.44 12.41
N GLU A 317 -30.81 -8.09 13.69
CA GLU A 317 -31.87 -8.48 14.63
C GLU A 317 -33.14 -7.70 14.36
N TYR A 318 -33.04 -6.40 14.05
CA TYR A 318 -34.18 -5.60 13.62
C TYR A 318 -34.81 -6.18 12.34
N TYR A 319 -34.00 -6.55 11.34
CA TYR A 319 -34.50 -7.17 10.12
C TYR A 319 -35.16 -8.54 10.39
N ARG A 320 -34.52 -9.39 11.20
CA ARG A 320 -35.04 -10.72 11.56
C ARG A 320 -36.35 -10.65 12.35
N PHE A 321 -36.46 -9.72 13.29
CA PHE A 321 -37.62 -9.58 14.18
C PHE A 321 -38.61 -8.50 13.72
N ARG A 322 -38.44 -7.97 12.51
CA ARG A 322 -39.33 -6.95 11.95
C ARG A 322 -40.79 -7.39 11.97
N HIS A 323 -41.05 -8.67 11.73
CA HIS A 323 -42.40 -9.23 11.71
C HIS A 323 -43.06 -9.25 13.10
N LEU A 324 -42.30 -9.46 14.18
CA LEU A 324 -42.82 -9.48 15.56
C LEU A 324 -43.03 -8.08 16.12
N LEU A 325 -42.23 -7.11 15.68
CA LEU A 325 -42.38 -5.70 16.06
C LEU A 325 -43.61 -5.09 15.38
N ARG A 326 -43.84 -5.41 14.11
CA ARG A 326 -44.97 -4.89 13.33
C ARG A 326 -46.32 -5.49 13.74
N SER A 327 -46.36 -6.71 14.27
CA SER A 327 -47.59 -7.32 14.81
C SER A 327 -48.02 -6.72 16.15
N ARG A 328 -47.09 -6.15 16.91
CA ARG A 328 -47.37 -5.50 18.20
C ARG A 328 -47.95 -4.10 18.00
N GLU A 329 -47.41 -3.34 17.04
CA GLU A 329 -48.00 -2.05 16.62
C GLU A 329 -49.43 -2.19 16.06
N ALA A 330 -49.78 -3.33 15.48
CA ALA A 330 -51.14 -3.60 14.98
C ALA A 330 -52.11 -4.12 16.05
N ALA A 331 -51.61 -4.51 17.24
CA ALA A 331 -52.42 -4.97 18.36
C ALA A 331 -52.70 -3.87 19.41
N ASP A 332 -51.94 -2.77 19.35
CA ASP A 332 -52.06 -1.59 20.21
C ASP A 332 -52.86 -0.44 19.55
N VAL A 333 -53.56 -0.69 18.42
CA VAL A 333 -54.51 0.22 17.72
C VAL A 333 -55.89 -0.39 17.72
#